data_AF-A0A9X0CW94-F1
#
_entry.id   AF-A0A9X0CW94-F1
#
_cell.length_a   1.000
_cell.length_b   1.000
_cell.length_c   1.000
_cell.angle_alpha   90.00
_cell.angle_beta   90.00
_cell.angle_gamma   90.00
#
_symmetry.space_group_name_H-M   'P 1'
#
loop_
_entity.id
_entity.type
_entity.pdbx_description
1 polymer ?
#
loop_
_entity_poly.entity_id
_entity_poly.type
_entity_poly.pdbx_seq_one_letter_code
_entity_poly.pdbx_strand_id
1 'polypeptide(L)'
;MTRFESSGHDQRRYKVLEIDAKGTLYLHKTSLLCLSEIIKRLTEGTYQLAEPSTLGLSKEFAVLNCQDLKHKVPSAESGVYWIDPDGGSHGNAFQAYCDQQTDGGAGH
;
A
#
# COMPACT_ATOMS: atom_id res chain seq x y z
N MET A 1 7.38 -11.94 -31.60
CA MET A 1 6.38 -11.57 -30.58
C MET A 1 7.06 -11.71 -29.23
N THR A 2 7.50 -10.58 -28.68
CA THR A 2 8.39 -10.49 -27.53
C THR A 2 7.62 -10.82 -26.25
N ARG A 3 8.17 -11.75 -25.46
CA ARG A 3 7.69 -12.18 -24.16
C ARG A 3 7.94 -11.05 -23.17
N PHE A 4 6.90 -10.42 -22.62
CA PHE A 4 7.04 -9.56 -21.45
C PHE A 4 7.11 -10.46 -20.21
N GLU A 5 8.33 -10.70 -19.73
CA GLU A 5 8.56 -11.19 -18.38
C GLU A 5 8.41 -10.01 -17.43
N SER A 6 7.25 -9.91 -16.77
CA SER A 6 7.06 -9.02 -15.62
C SER A 6 7.61 -9.72 -14.38
N SER A 7 8.94 -9.68 -14.19
CA SER A 7 9.59 -10.04 -12.93
C SER A 7 9.41 -8.91 -11.90
N GLY A 8 8.17 -8.63 -11.53
CA GLY A 8 7.86 -7.82 -10.35
C GLY A 8 7.97 -8.69 -9.11
N HIS A 9 9.17 -8.83 -8.55
CA HIS A 9 9.26 -9.24 -7.14
C HIS A 9 8.53 -8.17 -6.33
N ASP A 10 7.29 -8.45 -5.94
CA ASP A 10 6.56 -7.67 -4.94
C ASP A 10 7.34 -7.76 -3.63
N GLN A 11 8.30 -6.86 -3.47
CA GLN A 11 9.16 -6.83 -2.31
C GLN A 11 8.33 -6.29 -1.17
N ARG A 12 7.70 -7.21 -0.43
CA ARG A 12 6.86 -6.94 0.73
C ARG A 12 7.48 -5.82 1.57
N ARG A 13 6.84 -4.65 1.54
CA ARG A 13 7.22 -3.52 2.38
C ARG A 13 6.58 -3.71 3.74
N TYR A 14 7.41 -3.76 4.78
CA TYR A 14 6.93 -3.82 6.16
C TYR A 14 6.86 -2.41 6.73
N LYS A 15 5.79 -2.11 7.45
CA LYS A 15 5.70 -0.90 8.25
C LYS A 15 6.62 -1.07 9.46
N VAL A 16 7.72 -0.32 9.49
CA VAL A 16 8.74 -0.45 10.54
C VAL A 16 8.69 0.67 11.57
N LEU A 17 8.06 1.78 11.21
CA LEU A 17 7.98 2.99 12.01
C LEU A 17 6.62 3.67 11.81
N GLU A 18 6.00 4.10 12.90
CA GLU A 18 4.79 4.93 12.92
C GLU A 18 5.03 6.18 13.76
N ILE A 19 4.34 7.26 13.44
CA ILE A 19 4.30 8.47 14.26
C ILE A 19 2.84 8.89 14.46
N ASP A 20 2.44 9.17 15.69
CA ASP A 20 1.11 9.71 15.96
C ASP A 20 1.06 11.24 15.75
N ALA A 21 -0.14 11.81 15.87
CA ALA A 21 -0.35 13.25 15.75
C ALA A 21 0.36 14.10 16.83
N LYS A 22 0.83 13.47 17.92
CA LYS A 22 1.58 14.13 19.00
C LYS A 22 3.10 14.03 18.80
N GLY A 23 3.55 13.32 17.77
CA GLY A 23 4.96 13.08 17.50
C GLY A 23 5.55 11.87 18.24
N THR A 24 4.72 11.03 18.86
CA THR A 24 5.18 9.78 19.49
C THR A 24 5.56 8.78 18.40
N LEU A 25 6.80 8.30 18.43
CA LEU A 25 7.28 7.26 17.52
C LEU A 25 7.02 5.86 18.06
N TYR A 26 6.52 4.97 17.20
CA TYR A 26 6.29 3.56 17.49
C TYR A 26 7.14 2.70 16.55
N LEU A 27 7.99 1.84 17.14
CA LEU A 27 8.71 0.81 16.41
C LEU A 27 8.01 -0.54 16.57
N HIS A 28 7.76 -1.23 15.46
CA HIS A 28 7.21 -2.57 15.53
C HIS A 28 8.25 -3.56 16.06
N LYS A 29 7.81 -4.60 16.77
CA LYS A 29 8.69 -5.61 17.38
C LYS A 29 9.60 -6.30 16.35
N THR A 30 9.10 -6.49 15.12
CA THR A 30 9.87 -7.02 13.99
C THR A 30 11.01 -6.10 13.57
N SER A 31 10.84 -4.78 13.73
CA SER A 31 11.83 -3.75 13.42
C SER A 31 12.95 -3.67 14.46
N LEU A 32 12.68 -4.09 15.71
CA LEU A 32 13.72 -4.15 16.76
C LEU A 32 14.86 -5.09 16.36
N LEU A 33 14.57 -6.17 15.63
CA LEU A 33 15.59 -7.09 15.12
C LEU A 33 16.51 -6.43 14.07
N CYS A 34 16.08 -5.32 13.47
CA CYS A 34 16.80 -4.59 12.44
C CYS A 34 17.17 -3.15 12.88
N LEU A 35 17.06 -2.84 14.18
CA LEU A 35 17.16 -1.46 14.66
C LEU A 35 18.49 -0.79 14.29
N SER A 36 19.60 -1.53 14.42
CA SER A 36 20.93 -1.04 14.04
C SER A 36 21.03 -0.70 12.56
N GLU A 37 20.47 -1.54 11.69
CA GLU A 37 20.41 -1.32 10.24
C GLU A 37 19.52 -0.13 9.89
N ILE A 38 18.38 0.03 10.57
CA ILE A 38 17.48 1.18 10.39
C ILE A 38 18.20 2.48 10.77
N ILE A 39 18.84 2.52 11.95
CA ILE A 39 19.60 3.70 12.41
C ILE A 39 20.72 4.05 11.43
N LYS A 40 21.46 3.04 10.96
CA LYS A 40 22.53 3.21 9.97
C LYS A 40 21.99 3.88 8.70
N ARG A 41 20.91 3.34 8.12
CA ARG A 41 20.31 3.89 6.89
C ARG A 41 19.82 5.31 7.06
N LEU A 42 19.20 5.63 8.19
CA LEU A 42 18.73 6.98 8.50
C LEU A 42 19.91 7.95 8.61
N THR A 43 20.98 7.55 9.30
CA THR A 43 22.18 8.39 9.50
C THR A 43 22.94 8.62 8.20
N GLU A 44 23.06 7.58 7.37
CA GLU A 44 23.76 7.63 6.07
C GLU A 44 22.89 8.22 4.95
N GLY A 45 21.59 8.46 5.18
CA GLY A 45 20.67 8.90 4.14
C GLY A 45 20.30 7.83 3.11
N THR A 46 20.54 6.55 3.39
CA THR A 46 20.30 5.42 2.48
C THR A 46 18.90 4.82 2.64
N TYR A 47 17.89 5.68 2.54
CA TYR A 47 16.47 5.33 2.59
C TYR A 47 15.71 5.88 1.37
N GLN A 48 14.51 5.36 1.14
CA GLN A 48 13.60 5.85 0.09
C GLN A 48 12.41 6.52 0.75
N LEU A 49 12.06 7.72 0.30
CA LEU A 49 10.79 8.33 0.66
C LEU A 49 9.66 7.54 -0.01
N ALA A 50 8.64 7.20 0.77
CA ALA A 50 7.45 6.60 0.21
C ALA A 50 6.63 7.69 -0.47
N GLU A 51 6.60 7.68 -1.81
CA GLU A 51 5.68 8.52 -2.56
C GLU A 51 4.23 8.13 -2.23
N PRO A 52 3.30 9.11 -2.12
CA PRO A 52 1.88 8.81 -2.00
C PRO A 52 1.46 7.90 -3.16
N SER A 53 0.86 6.75 -2.85
CA SER A 53 0.36 5.85 -3.88
C SER A 53 -0.86 6.48 -4.56
N THR A 54 -0.84 6.62 -5.89
CA THR A 54 -1.98 7.13 -6.67
C THR A 54 -3.04 6.07 -6.97
N LEU A 55 -2.79 4.83 -6.55
CA LEU A 55 -3.69 3.69 -6.75
C LEU A 55 -5.07 3.95 -6.15
N GLY A 56 -6.10 3.74 -6.97
CA GLY A 56 -7.50 3.96 -6.62
C GLY A 56 -7.90 5.43 -6.53
N LEU A 57 -7.00 6.41 -6.71
CA LEU A 57 -7.32 7.83 -6.59
C LEU A 57 -7.88 8.44 -7.88
N SER A 58 -7.68 7.78 -9.02
CA SER A 58 -8.26 8.18 -10.31
C SER A 58 -8.67 6.97 -11.14
N LYS A 59 -9.47 7.23 -12.19
CA LYS A 59 -9.96 6.18 -13.09
C LYS A 59 -8.82 5.46 -13.81
N GLU A 60 -7.75 6.18 -14.13
CA GLU A 60 -6.54 5.69 -14.79
C GLU A 60 -5.69 4.78 -13.89
N PHE A 61 -5.88 4.85 -12.58
CA PHE A 61 -5.18 4.04 -11.59
C PHE A 61 -6.16 3.16 -10.79
N ALA A 62 -7.28 2.79 -11.39
CA ALA A 62 -8.28 1.95 -10.75
C ALA A 62 -7.66 0.61 -10.29
N VAL A 63 -8.08 0.17 -9.11
CA VAL A 63 -7.60 -1.07 -8.49
C VAL A 63 -8.63 -2.18 -8.64
N LEU A 64 -8.21 -3.44 -8.57
CA LEU A 64 -9.10 -4.57 -8.87
C LEU A 64 -10.33 -4.61 -7.95
N ASN A 65 -10.09 -4.34 -6.66
CA ASN A 65 -11.09 -4.26 -5.61
C ASN A 65 -10.47 -3.63 -4.36
N CYS A 66 -11.29 -3.41 -3.33
CA CYS A 66 -10.84 -2.81 -2.08
C CYS A 66 -9.79 -3.64 -1.32
N GLN A 67 -9.81 -4.97 -1.47
CA GLN A 67 -8.81 -5.84 -0.86
C GLN A 67 -7.45 -5.69 -1.58
N ASP A 68 -7.44 -5.64 -2.90
CA ASP A 68 -6.23 -5.37 -3.69
C ASP A 68 -5.62 -4.01 -3.32
N LEU A 69 -6.46 -2.98 -3.11
CA LEU A 69 -6.03 -1.69 -2.59
C LEU A 69 -5.35 -1.82 -1.22
N LYS A 70 -5.94 -2.55 -0.27
CA LYS A 70 -5.38 -2.75 1.08
C LYS A 70 -4.03 -3.45 1.02
N HIS A 71 -3.90 -4.44 0.16
CA HIS A 71 -2.66 -5.20 0.02
C HIS A 71 -1.55 -4.36 -0.61
N LYS A 72 -1.86 -3.61 -1.69
CA LYS A 72 -0.88 -2.78 -2.40
C LYS A 72 -0.55 -1.48 -1.67
N VAL A 73 -1.52 -0.93 -0.95
CA VAL A 73 -1.39 0.31 -0.17
C VAL A 73 -1.90 0.03 1.25
N PRO A 74 -1.11 -0.62 2.13
CA PRO A 74 -1.53 -0.95 3.49
C PRO A 74 -1.94 0.27 4.34
N SER A 75 -1.40 1.43 4.00
CA SER A 75 -1.71 2.73 4.60
C SER A 75 -2.95 3.41 4.01
N ALA A 76 -3.63 2.83 3.01
CA ALA A 76 -4.88 3.36 2.50
C ALA A 76 -5.92 3.37 3.63
N GLU A 77 -6.49 4.55 3.86
CA GLU A 77 -7.57 4.73 4.81
C GLU A 77 -8.92 4.33 4.19
N SER A 78 -9.97 4.27 5.01
CA SER A 78 -11.31 4.03 4.45
C SER A 78 -11.75 5.25 3.65
N GLY A 79 -12.35 5.03 2.49
CA GLY A 79 -12.69 6.12 1.59
C GLY A 79 -13.24 5.66 0.25
N VAL A 80 -13.54 6.61 -0.63
CA VAL A 80 -14.02 6.34 -1.99
C VAL A 80 -12.84 6.20 -2.94
N TYR A 81 -12.77 5.07 -3.64
CA TYR A 81 -11.70 4.74 -4.58
C TYR A 81 -12.26 4.26 -5.92
N TRP A 82 -11.46 4.37 -6.98
CA TRP A 82 -11.76 3.83 -8.30
C TRP A 82 -11.45 2.34 -8.35
N ILE A 83 -12.47 1.54 -8.66
CA ILE A 83 -12.43 0.09 -8.76
C ILE A 83 -12.67 -0.33 -10.20
N ASP A 84 -11.83 -1.24 -10.69
CA ASP A 84 -11.96 -1.89 -11.98
C ASP A 84 -11.94 -3.42 -11.78
N PRO A 85 -13.11 -4.07 -11.71
CA PRO A 85 -13.21 -5.48 -11.33
C PRO A 85 -12.73 -6.45 -12.41
N ASP A 86 -12.61 -6.03 -13.67
CA ASP A 86 -12.11 -6.90 -14.74
C ASP A 86 -10.62 -6.69 -15.04
N GLY A 87 -10.04 -5.59 -14.56
CA GLY A 87 -8.60 -5.29 -14.67
C GLY A 87 -8.12 -5.07 -16.10
N GLY A 88 -9.06 -4.89 -17.04
CA GLY A 88 -8.80 -4.66 -18.45
C GLY A 88 -8.70 -3.17 -18.77
N SER A 89 -9.60 -2.70 -19.62
CA SER A 89 -9.69 -1.26 -19.90
C SER A 89 -10.45 -0.60 -18.77
N HIS A 90 -9.89 0.47 -18.19
CA HIS A 90 -10.55 1.24 -17.14
C HIS A 90 -11.83 1.97 -17.59
N GLY A 91 -12.31 1.77 -18.82
CA GLY A 91 -13.53 2.40 -19.34
C GLY A 91 -14.76 2.15 -18.47
N ASN A 92 -14.87 0.96 -17.88
CA ASN A 92 -15.95 0.55 -16.97
C ASN A 92 -15.60 0.70 -15.47
N ALA A 93 -14.43 1.25 -15.13
CA ALA A 93 -14.08 1.51 -13.75
C ALA A 93 -15.07 2.49 -13.11
N PHE A 94 -15.36 2.29 -11.83
CA PHE A 94 -16.35 3.05 -11.08
C PHE A 94 -15.86 3.35 -9.66
N GLN A 95 -16.48 4.32 -8.99
CA GLN A 95 -16.13 4.66 -7.62
C GLN A 95 -16.91 3.78 -6.63
N ALA A 96 -16.20 3.22 -5.65
CA ALA A 96 -16.77 2.47 -4.54
C ALA A 96 -16.14 2.90 -3.21
N TYR A 97 -16.91 2.80 -2.12
CA TYR A 97 -16.36 2.99 -0.79
C TYR A 97 -15.62 1.72 -0.36
N CYS A 98 -14.35 1.85 0.00
CA CYS A 98 -13.55 0.80 0.58
C CYS A 98 -13.45 1.00 2.10
N ASP A 99 -13.98 0.04 2.85
CA ASP A 99 -13.64 -0.09 4.26
C ASP A 99 -12.26 -0.75 4.37
N GLN A 100 -11.31 -0.01 4.93
CA GLN A 100 -9.92 -0.43 5.12
C GLN A 100 -9.56 -0.63 6.60
N GLN A 101 -10.56 -0.50 7.49
CA GLN A 101 -10.41 -0.71 8.93
C GLN A 101 -10.67 -2.16 9.33
N THR A 102 -11.44 -2.90 8.53
CA THR A 102 -11.73 -4.31 8.74
C THR A 102 -10.88 -5.17 7.79
N ASP A 103 -10.38 -6.32 8.26
CA ASP A 103 -9.66 -7.30 7.42
C ASP A 103 -10.60 -8.04 6.43
N GLY A 104 -11.65 -7.37 5.94
CA GLY A 104 -12.57 -7.91 4.93
C GLY A 104 -13.56 -8.96 5.46
N GLY A 105 -14.04 -8.82 6.71
CA GLY A 105 -15.01 -9.72 7.30
C GLY A 105 -16.46 -9.45 6.83
N ALA A 106 -16.81 -9.84 5.61
CA ALA A 106 -18.21 -10.10 5.25
C ALA A 106 -18.49 -11.60 5.39
N GLY A 107 -18.62 -12.06 6.63
CA GLY A 107 -19.15 -13.39 6.91
C GLY A 107 -20.67 -13.34 6.93
N HIS A 108 -21.31 -13.81 5.85
CA HIS A 108 -22.55 -14.60 5.82
C HIS A 108 -22.79 -15.14 4.40
#